data_AF-A0AAE0NZR6-F1
#
_entry.id   AF-A0AAE0NZR6-F1
#
_cell.length_a   1.000
_cell.length_b   1.000
_cell.length_c   1.000
_cell.angle_alpha   90.00
_cell.angle_beta   90.00
_cell.angle_gamma   90.00
#
_symmetry.space_group_name_H-M   'P 1'
#
loop_
_entity.id
_entity.type
_entity.pdbx_description
1 polymer ?
#
loop_
_entity_poly.entity_id
_entity_poly.type
_entity_poly.pdbx_seq_one_letter_code
_entity_poly.pdbx_strand_id
1 'polypeptide(L)'
;MSSPTDREGIGGISESSLALTAVVLAAGAFLISIFQAILQYLTSNVSCAECYRPTIGEWHRLVKWWWSFCEWRLRIEYPVLDLNLENTLKGYVDAKKNSILGDDNMDNIDILLKERDSRIGWLAVQRINRLRWWHLAASWAQLILCLGIRDKSEWLLRMSDADTVSTSLDTPTQRIDVFELGCTAFVLGFRSVEIDAVNQIFKATSPVGTITTQDILSFGRFFDLTVTFSRSMLL
;
A
#
# COMPACT_ATOMS: atom_id res chain seq x y z
N MET A 1 33.72 58.03 -62.19
CA MET A 1 33.23 58.01 -60.79
C MET A 1 32.46 56.71 -60.60
N SER A 2 33.11 55.73 -59.97
CA SER A 2 32.50 54.48 -59.50
C SER A 2 33.36 53.99 -58.35
N SER A 3 32.90 54.27 -57.13
CA SER A 3 33.60 53.97 -55.88
C SER A 3 33.59 52.46 -55.64
N PRO A 4 34.74 51.82 -55.36
CA PRO A 4 34.75 50.43 -54.96
C PRO A 4 34.13 50.34 -53.56
N THR A 5 33.13 49.48 -53.44
CA THR A 5 32.43 49.18 -52.19
C THR A 5 33.28 48.18 -51.42
N ASP A 6 33.83 48.62 -50.30
CA ASP A 6 34.48 47.78 -49.29
C ASP A 6 33.51 46.66 -48.87
N ARG A 7 33.76 45.44 -49.34
CA ARG A 7 33.09 44.26 -48.80
C ARG A 7 33.84 43.86 -47.54
N GLU A 8 33.20 44.20 -46.43
CA GLU A 8 33.48 43.77 -45.07
C GLU A 8 34.04 42.34 -45.04
N GLY A 9 35.29 42.24 -44.59
CA GLY A 9 35.90 40.98 -44.20
C GLY A 9 35.16 40.46 -42.98
N ILE A 10 34.13 39.64 -43.22
CA ILE A 10 33.54 38.78 -42.20
C ILE A 10 34.65 37.82 -41.77
N GLY A 11 35.33 38.19 -40.68
CA GLY A 11 36.47 37.49 -40.13
C GLY A 11 36.15 36.02 -39.98
N GLY A 12 36.97 35.19 -40.64
CA GLY A 12 36.87 33.74 -40.59
C GLY A 12 36.98 33.28 -39.14
N ILE A 13 35.87 32.87 -38.57
CA ILE A 13 35.84 32.06 -37.35
C ILE A 13 36.69 30.83 -37.67
N SER A 14 37.79 30.63 -36.94
CA SER A 14 38.67 29.49 -37.16
C SER A 14 37.87 28.20 -36.97
N GLU A 15 38.05 27.21 -37.86
CA GLU A 15 37.37 25.91 -37.79
C GLU A 15 37.50 25.25 -36.41
N SER A 16 38.61 25.52 -35.72
CA SER A 16 38.88 25.11 -34.33
C SER A 16 37.91 25.69 -33.30
N SER A 17 37.49 26.95 -33.46
CA SER A 17 36.51 27.58 -32.57
C SER A 17 35.14 26.95 -32.74
N LEU A 18 34.77 26.62 -33.99
CA LEU A 18 33.47 26.03 -34.30
C LEU A 18 33.37 24.60 -33.76
N ALA A 19 34.46 23.82 -33.89
CA ALA A 19 34.54 22.47 -33.32
C ALA A 19 34.43 22.47 -31.78
N LEU A 20 35.11 23.39 -31.09
CA LEU A 20 35.04 23.50 -29.63
C LEU A 20 33.62 23.85 -29.16
N THR A 21 32.97 24.82 -29.81
CA THR A 21 31.59 25.20 -29.50
C THR A 21 30.63 24.01 -29.68
N ALA A 22 30.80 23.23 -30.74
CA ALA A 22 29.98 22.04 -30.98
C ALA A 22 30.15 20.97 -29.89
N VAL A 23 31.38 20.69 -29.45
CA VAL A 23 31.65 19.72 -28.37
C VAL A 23 31.03 20.17 -27.04
N VAL A 24 31.18 21.45 -26.69
CA VAL A 24 30.59 21.99 -25.46
C VAL A 24 29.06 21.90 -25.50
N LEU A 25 28.45 22.22 -26.65
CA LEU A 25 27.01 22.13 -26.82
C LEU A 25 26.52 20.68 -26.74
N ALA A 26 27.23 19.74 -27.37
CA ALA A 26 26.92 18.32 -27.29
C ALA A 26 27.02 17.77 -25.86
N ALA A 27 28.08 18.15 -25.12
CA ALA A 27 28.24 17.77 -23.72
C ALA A 27 27.11 18.34 -22.85
N GLY A 28 26.72 19.60 -23.07
CA GLY A 28 25.59 20.22 -22.38
C GLY A 28 24.27 19.52 -22.65
N ALA A 29 23.96 19.23 -23.92
CA ALA A 29 22.75 18.50 -24.31
C ALA A 29 22.71 17.09 -23.71
N PHE A 30 23.84 16.39 -23.69
CA PHE A 30 23.96 15.07 -23.08
C PHE A 30 23.66 15.11 -21.57
N LEU A 31 24.24 16.06 -20.83
CA LEU A 31 23.95 16.22 -19.41
C LEU A 31 22.48 16.53 -19.16
N ILE A 32 21.88 17.42 -19.94
CA ILE A 32 20.44 17.72 -19.84
C ILE A 32 19.60 16.46 -20.06
N SER A 33 19.93 15.64 -21.05
CA SER A 33 19.21 14.40 -21.31
C SER A 33 19.31 13.39 -20.17
N ILE A 34 20.48 13.28 -19.53
CA ILE A 34 20.68 12.45 -18.33
C ILE A 34 19.83 12.97 -17.17
N PHE A 35 19.85 14.29 -16.92
CA PHE A 35 19.02 14.87 -15.86
C PHE A 35 17.54 14.69 -16.12
N GLN A 36 17.08 14.83 -17.37
CA GLN A 36 15.69 14.56 -17.74
C GLN A 36 15.32 13.09 -17.52
N ALA A 37 16.19 12.15 -17.88
CA ALA A 37 15.98 10.73 -17.62
C ALA A 37 15.91 10.43 -16.11
N ILE A 38 16.80 11.03 -15.30
CA ILE A 38 16.78 10.90 -13.84
C ILE A 38 15.52 11.54 -13.24
N LEU A 39 15.10 12.72 -13.70
CA LEU A 39 13.90 13.39 -13.20
C LEU A 39 12.65 12.59 -13.56
N GLN A 40 12.52 12.14 -14.81
CA GLN A 40 11.43 11.27 -15.24
C GLN A 40 11.38 9.99 -14.39
N TYR A 41 12.55 9.40 -14.09
CA TYR A 41 12.70 8.26 -13.19
C TYR A 41 12.24 8.55 -11.75
N LEU A 42 12.66 9.68 -11.17
CA LEU A 42 12.24 10.06 -9.82
C LEU A 42 10.73 10.34 -9.76
N THR A 43 10.16 10.87 -10.84
CA THR A 43 8.71 11.11 -10.94
C THR A 43 7.90 9.87 -11.32
N SER A 44 8.47 8.86 -12.00
CA SER A 44 7.76 7.62 -12.29
C SER A 44 7.58 6.73 -11.05
N ASN A 45 8.32 7.00 -9.97
CA ASN A 45 8.18 6.33 -8.69
C ASN A 45 6.90 6.71 -7.91
N VAL A 46 5.90 7.34 -8.52
CA VAL A 46 4.59 7.56 -7.87
C VAL A 46 3.99 6.22 -7.39
N SER A 47 4.17 5.12 -8.14
CA SER A 47 3.78 3.77 -7.73
C SER A 47 4.50 3.27 -6.46
N CYS A 48 5.68 3.82 -6.14
CA CYS A 48 6.44 3.48 -4.94
C CYS A 48 5.82 4.08 -3.67
N ALA A 49 5.09 5.19 -3.79
CA ALA A 49 4.39 5.81 -2.67
C ALA A 49 3.18 4.96 -2.21
N GLU A 50 2.54 4.24 -3.13
CA GLU A 50 1.38 3.37 -2.85
C GLU A 50 1.75 2.11 -2.05
N CYS A 51 2.98 1.60 -2.24
CA CYS A 51 3.49 0.43 -1.53
C CYS A 51 4.20 0.78 -0.20
N TYR A 52 4.03 2.00 0.31
CA TYR A 52 4.78 2.48 1.47
C TYR A 52 4.29 1.84 2.79
N ARG A 53 5.15 1.88 3.81
CA ARG A 53 4.90 1.31 5.15
C ARG A 53 3.54 1.67 5.79
N PRO A 54 2.98 2.89 5.63
CA PRO A 54 1.66 3.24 6.14
C PRO A 54 0.53 2.36 5.59
N THR A 55 0.66 1.96 4.33
CA THR A 55 -0.38 1.24 3.59
C THR A 55 -0.35 -0.25 3.89
N ILE A 56 0.85 -0.87 3.86
CA ILE A 56 1.00 -2.33 4.03
C ILE A 56 1.43 -2.71 5.47
N GLY A 57 1.71 -1.74 6.33
CA GLY A 57 2.05 -1.96 7.73
C GLY A 57 3.36 -2.71 7.93
N GLU A 58 3.39 -3.68 8.87
CA GLU A 58 4.59 -4.47 9.16
C GLU A 58 4.99 -5.39 8.00
N TRP A 59 4.08 -5.70 7.07
CA TRP A 59 4.36 -6.49 5.88
C TRP A 59 5.24 -5.78 4.85
N HIS A 60 5.50 -4.48 5.00
CA HIS A 60 6.44 -3.75 4.15
C HIS A 60 7.85 -4.37 4.16
N ARG A 61 8.21 -5.12 5.22
CA ARG A 61 9.50 -5.82 5.30
C ARG A 61 9.65 -6.93 4.27
N LEU A 62 8.54 -7.45 3.75
CA LEU A 62 8.52 -8.47 2.70
C LEU A 62 8.52 -7.87 1.29
N VAL A 63 8.36 -6.55 1.15
CA VAL A 63 8.41 -5.87 -0.15
C VAL A 63 9.80 -6.05 -0.74
N LYS A 64 9.84 -6.57 -1.97
CA LYS A 64 11.09 -6.73 -2.73
C LYS A 64 11.20 -5.61 -3.73
N TRP A 65 12.41 -5.09 -3.89
CA TRP A 65 12.72 -4.10 -4.90
C TRP A 65 13.97 -4.56 -5.64
N TRP A 66 13.96 -4.44 -6.96
CA TRP A 66 15.14 -4.71 -7.78
C TRP A 66 15.12 -3.90 -9.05
N TRP A 67 16.29 -3.74 -9.65
CA TRP A 67 16.43 -3.05 -10.92
C TRP A 67 16.20 -4.01 -12.09
N SER A 68 15.24 -3.70 -12.95
CA SER A 68 15.07 -4.38 -14.24
C SER A 68 15.92 -3.67 -15.30
N PHE A 69 17.08 -4.22 -15.65
CA PHE A 69 17.98 -3.61 -16.64
C PHE A 69 17.40 -3.59 -18.06
N CYS A 70 16.57 -4.58 -18.41
CA CYS A 70 15.95 -4.65 -19.74
C CYS A 70 14.90 -3.55 -19.96
N GLU A 71 14.18 -3.18 -18.91
CA GLU A 71 13.14 -2.14 -18.94
C GLU A 71 13.63 -0.81 -18.39
N TRP A 72 14.87 -0.78 -17.90
CA TRP A 72 15.50 0.36 -17.25
C TRP A 72 14.63 1.01 -16.17
N ARG A 73 13.98 0.18 -15.33
CA ARG A 73 13.07 0.64 -14.28
C ARG A 73 13.21 -0.15 -13.00
N LEU A 74 12.90 0.51 -11.88
CA LEU A 74 12.79 -0.12 -10.58
C LEU A 74 11.48 -0.93 -10.56
N ARG A 75 11.59 -2.24 -10.30
CA ARG A 75 10.43 -3.09 -10.05
C ARG A 75 10.24 -3.25 -8.55
N ILE A 76 9.00 -3.08 -8.12
CA ILE A 76 8.61 -3.22 -6.72
C ILE A 76 7.59 -4.34 -6.68
N GLU A 77 7.82 -5.33 -5.84
CA GLU A 77 6.89 -6.42 -5.60
C GLU A 77 6.36 -6.35 -4.18
N TYR A 78 5.04 -6.41 -4.04
CA TYR A 78 4.37 -6.46 -2.76
C TYR A 78 3.87 -7.87 -2.45
N PRO A 79 3.82 -8.24 -1.15
CA PRO A 79 3.30 -9.54 -0.74
C PRO A 79 1.78 -9.61 -0.90
N VAL A 80 1.30 -10.62 -1.61
CA VAL A 80 -0.11 -11.03 -1.60
C VAL A 80 -0.28 -12.11 -0.55
N LEU A 81 -1.19 -11.90 0.39
CA LEU A 81 -1.36 -12.77 1.55
C LEU A 81 -2.43 -13.82 1.30
N ASP A 82 -2.28 -15.02 1.83
CA ASP A 82 -3.34 -16.03 1.81
C ASP A 82 -4.34 -15.74 2.94
N LEU A 83 -5.49 -15.19 2.54
CA LEU A 83 -6.58 -14.81 3.46
C LEU A 83 -7.63 -15.90 3.64
N ASN A 84 -7.32 -17.16 3.27
CA ASN A 84 -8.18 -18.29 3.56
C ASN A 84 -8.54 -18.33 5.06
N LEU A 85 -9.79 -18.66 5.39
CA LEU A 85 -10.31 -18.81 6.74
C LEU A 85 -9.44 -19.70 7.61
N GLU A 86 -8.95 -20.83 7.08
CA GLU A 86 -8.12 -21.76 7.87
C GLU A 86 -6.83 -21.08 8.32
N ASN A 87 -6.13 -20.41 7.39
CA ASN A 87 -4.93 -19.65 7.69
C ASN A 87 -5.25 -18.50 8.64
N THR A 88 -6.33 -17.77 8.38
CA THR A 88 -6.80 -16.64 9.18
C THR A 88 -7.05 -17.04 10.63
N LEU A 89 -7.79 -18.13 10.82
CA LEU A 89 -8.12 -18.67 12.13
C LEU A 89 -6.87 -19.18 12.84
N LYS A 90 -6.00 -19.90 12.14
CA LYS A 90 -4.72 -20.39 12.68
C LYS A 90 -3.86 -19.23 13.16
N GLY A 91 -3.66 -18.19 12.35
CA GLY A 91 -2.88 -17.02 12.76
C GLY A 91 -3.53 -16.22 13.88
N TYR A 92 -4.86 -16.13 13.92
CA TYR A 92 -5.57 -15.52 15.04
C TYR A 92 -5.34 -16.30 16.35
N VAL A 93 -5.49 -17.63 16.31
CA VAL A 93 -5.24 -18.51 17.47
C VAL A 93 -3.79 -18.39 17.92
N ASP A 94 -2.83 -18.41 17.00
CA ASP A 94 -1.40 -18.27 17.32
C ASP A 94 -1.08 -16.89 17.90
N ALA A 95 -1.62 -15.82 17.32
CA ALA A 95 -1.45 -14.46 17.83
C ALA A 95 -2.02 -14.32 19.25
N LYS A 96 -3.17 -14.95 19.49
CA LYS A 96 -3.80 -14.99 20.82
C LYS A 96 -2.97 -15.80 21.81
N LYS A 97 -2.49 -16.98 21.41
CA LYS A 97 -1.61 -17.82 22.23
C LYS A 97 -0.33 -17.07 22.62
N ASN A 98 0.31 -16.40 21.66
CA ASN A 98 1.50 -15.58 21.90
C ASN A 98 1.21 -14.36 22.78
N SER A 99 0.01 -13.77 22.69
CA SER A 99 -0.38 -12.67 23.58
C SER A 99 -0.59 -13.11 25.03
N ILE A 100 -1.04 -14.35 25.25
CA ILE A 100 -1.24 -14.94 26.58
C ILE A 100 0.11 -15.37 27.17
N LEU A 101 0.98 -15.99 26.36
CA LEU A 101 2.31 -16.44 26.80
C LEU A 101 3.29 -15.31 27.10
N GLY A 102 3.01 -14.09 26.64
CA GLY A 102 3.83 -12.91 26.94
C GLY A 102 3.46 -12.20 28.25
N ASP A 103 2.44 -12.69 28.98
CA ASP A 103 1.96 -12.10 30.22
C ASP A 103 2.10 -13.16 31.33
N ASP A 104 3.22 -13.12 32.07
CA ASP A 104 3.66 -14.14 33.04
C ASP A 104 2.73 -14.30 34.28
N ASN A 105 1.50 -13.80 34.23
CA ASN A 105 0.54 -13.78 35.35
C ASN A 105 -0.73 -14.57 34.99
N MET A 106 -0.61 -15.90 35.01
CA MET A 106 -1.58 -16.85 34.44
C MET A 106 -2.70 -17.32 35.40
N ASP A 107 -2.81 -16.74 36.60
CA ASP A 107 -3.67 -17.26 37.68
C ASP A 107 -5.13 -16.77 37.65
N ASN A 108 -5.56 -16.01 36.63
CA ASN A 108 -6.91 -15.42 36.60
C ASN A 108 -7.66 -15.53 35.25
N ILE A 109 -7.52 -16.68 34.57
CA ILE A 109 -8.16 -16.94 33.27
C ILE A 109 -9.69 -16.83 33.32
N ASP A 110 -10.33 -17.24 34.41
CA ASP A 110 -11.81 -17.23 34.52
C ASP A 110 -12.40 -15.82 34.70
N ILE A 111 -11.67 -14.91 35.34
CA ILE A 111 -12.06 -13.48 35.44
C ILE A 111 -11.89 -12.80 34.07
N LEU A 112 -10.81 -13.13 33.35
CA LEU A 112 -10.50 -12.60 32.02
C LEU A 112 -11.48 -13.09 30.94
N LEU A 113 -12.04 -14.30 31.07
CA LEU A 113 -13.07 -14.81 30.16
C LEU A 113 -14.45 -14.14 30.38
N LYS A 114 -14.72 -13.62 31.57
CA LYS A 114 -15.98 -12.93 31.90
C LYS A 114 -15.92 -11.42 31.61
N GLU A 115 -14.75 -10.78 31.69
CA GLU A 115 -14.49 -9.41 31.21
C GLU A 115 -14.20 -9.34 29.69
N ARG A 116 -14.19 -10.49 29.01
CA ARG A 116 -13.68 -10.70 27.65
C ARG A 116 -14.44 -9.95 26.56
N ASP A 117 -15.75 -9.79 26.71
CA ASP A 117 -16.59 -9.08 25.72
C ASP A 117 -16.35 -7.57 25.72
N SER A 118 -15.88 -7.01 26.84
CA SER A 118 -15.63 -5.57 26.97
C SER A 118 -14.19 -5.20 26.65
N ARG A 119 -13.21 -6.02 27.05
CA ARG A 119 -11.78 -5.71 26.90
C ARG A 119 -11.18 -6.05 25.54
N ILE A 120 -11.67 -7.08 24.84
CA ILE A 120 -11.19 -7.38 23.46
C ILE A 120 -11.55 -6.23 22.52
N GLY A 121 -12.77 -5.69 22.65
CA GLY A 121 -13.18 -4.47 21.98
C GLY A 121 -12.24 -3.31 22.30
N TRP A 122 -11.92 -3.08 23.57
CA TRP A 122 -11.06 -1.98 24.00
C TRP A 122 -9.59 -2.09 23.53
N LEU A 123 -8.98 -3.28 23.56
CA LEU A 123 -7.61 -3.48 23.06
C LEU A 123 -7.53 -3.38 21.53
N ALA A 124 -8.55 -3.87 20.82
CA ALA A 124 -8.69 -3.62 19.38
C ALA A 124 -8.83 -2.11 19.12
N VAL A 125 -9.71 -1.41 19.86
CA VAL A 125 -9.91 0.05 19.76
C VAL A 125 -8.63 0.82 20.08
N GLN A 126 -7.84 0.45 21.10
CA GLN A 126 -6.57 1.11 21.39
C GLN A 126 -5.52 0.87 20.30
N ARG A 127 -5.43 -0.35 19.76
CA ARG A 127 -4.53 -0.66 18.64
C ARG A 127 -4.93 0.11 17.39
N ILE A 128 -6.23 0.27 17.14
CA ILE A 128 -6.70 1.00 15.97
C ILE A 128 -6.70 2.52 16.18
N ASN A 129 -6.83 3.02 17.43
CA ASN A 129 -6.63 4.45 17.72
C ASN A 129 -5.20 4.91 17.44
N ARG A 130 -4.18 4.02 17.54
CA ARG A 130 -2.83 4.34 17.03
C ARG A 130 -2.79 4.43 15.50
N LEU A 131 -3.68 3.72 14.81
CA LEU A 131 -3.86 3.79 13.36
C LEU A 131 -4.71 5.02 12.93
N ARG A 132 -5.37 5.72 13.85
CA ARG A 132 -6.23 6.89 13.56
C ARG A 132 -5.50 8.12 13.01
N TRP A 133 -4.18 8.16 13.13
CA TRP A 133 -3.32 9.20 12.53
C TRP A 133 -3.01 8.93 11.05
N TRP A 134 -3.49 7.82 10.50
CA TRP A 134 -3.25 7.37 9.14
C TRP A 134 -4.60 7.41 8.41
N HIS A 135 -4.97 8.56 7.85
CA HIS A 135 -6.12 8.72 6.95
C HIS A 135 -5.84 8.04 5.60
N LEU A 136 -5.64 6.73 5.61
CA LEU A 136 -5.30 5.95 4.42
C LEU A 136 -6.33 4.84 4.29
N ALA A 137 -6.89 4.70 3.08
CA ALA A 137 -7.78 3.63 2.70
C ALA A 137 -7.31 2.31 3.33
N ALA A 138 -8.22 1.63 4.03
CA ALA A 138 -7.79 0.51 4.86
C ALA A 138 -7.52 -0.71 3.99
N SER A 139 -6.24 -1.03 3.82
CA SER A 139 -5.79 -2.21 3.10
C SER A 139 -6.07 -3.49 3.90
N TRP A 140 -6.05 -4.66 3.26
CA TRP A 140 -6.09 -5.95 3.96
C TRP A 140 -5.01 -6.10 5.04
N ALA A 141 -3.87 -5.42 4.87
CA ALA A 141 -2.81 -5.45 5.88
C ALA A 141 -3.31 -4.86 7.20
N GLN A 142 -4.16 -3.83 7.16
CA GLN A 142 -4.77 -3.27 8.35
C GLN A 142 -5.78 -4.24 8.99
N LEU A 143 -6.57 -4.97 8.20
CA LEU A 143 -7.44 -6.03 8.72
C LEU A 143 -6.65 -7.11 9.48
N ILE A 144 -5.56 -7.58 8.89
CA ILE A 144 -4.71 -8.62 9.49
C ILE A 144 -4.01 -8.10 10.75
N LEU A 145 -3.60 -6.82 10.74
CA LEU A 145 -3.07 -6.17 11.94
C LEU A 145 -4.13 -6.07 13.05
N CYS A 146 -5.41 -5.88 12.71
CA CYS A 146 -6.51 -5.91 13.68
C CYS A 146 -6.66 -7.29 14.33
N LEU A 147 -6.36 -8.38 13.60
CA LEU A 147 -6.27 -9.74 14.16
C LEU A 147 -5.04 -9.96 15.06
N GLY A 148 -4.15 -8.96 15.17
CA GLY A 148 -2.91 -9.07 15.94
C GLY A 148 -1.81 -9.87 15.25
N ILE A 149 -1.97 -10.16 13.96
CA ILE A 149 -1.03 -10.95 13.17
C ILE A 149 0.00 -9.98 12.59
N ARG A 150 1.27 -10.15 12.96
CA ARG A 150 2.33 -9.15 12.69
C ARG A 150 3.45 -9.63 11.78
N ASP A 151 3.72 -10.92 11.72
CA ASP A 151 4.82 -11.44 10.92
C ASP A 151 4.63 -12.94 10.65
N LYS A 152 4.13 -13.27 9.46
CA LYS A 152 4.03 -14.65 8.99
C LYS A 152 4.34 -14.69 7.51
N SER A 153 5.62 -14.81 7.17
CA SER A 153 6.05 -15.16 5.81
C SER A 153 5.34 -16.42 5.27
N GLU A 154 4.88 -17.30 6.17
CA GLU A 154 4.01 -18.45 5.87
C GLU A 154 2.70 -18.09 5.16
N TRP A 155 2.22 -16.86 5.32
CA TRP A 155 1.00 -16.38 4.66
C TRP A 155 1.27 -15.77 3.30
N LEU A 156 2.52 -15.70 2.87
CA LEU A 156 2.85 -15.19 1.55
C LEU A 156 2.35 -16.18 0.50
N LEU A 157 1.24 -15.84 -0.16
CA LEU A 157 0.73 -16.64 -1.27
C LEU A 157 1.63 -16.46 -2.50
N ARG A 158 1.94 -15.21 -2.83
CA ARG A 158 2.83 -14.83 -3.94
C ARG A 158 3.27 -13.38 -3.81
N MET A 159 4.26 -13.00 -4.60
CA MET A 159 4.55 -11.59 -4.86
C MET A 159 3.72 -11.09 -6.04
N SER A 160 3.33 -9.82 -6.01
CA SER A 160 2.66 -9.14 -7.11
C SER A 160 3.40 -7.86 -7.46
N ASP A 161 3.54 -7.58 -8.74
CA ASP A 161 4.20 -6.38 -9.24
C ASP A 161 3.35 -5.14 -8.90
N ALA A 162 3.97 -4.12 -8.31
CA ALA A 162 3.32 -2.87 -7.94
C ALA A 162 2.72 -2.15 -9.16
N ASP A 163 3.28 -2.37 -10.35
CA ASP A 163 2.75 -1.80 -11.60
C ASP A 163 1.37 -2.35 -11.98
N THR A 164 0.93 -3.45 -11.34
CA THR A 164 -0.44 -3.97 -11.52
C THR A 164 -1.47 -3.23 -10.67
N VAL A 165 -1.03 -2.40 -9.73
CA VAL A 165 -1.90 -1.54 -8.94
C VAL A 165 -2.34 -0.38 -9.81
N SER A 166 -3.64 -0.10 -9.79
CA SER A 166 -4.14 1.07 -10.49
C SER A 166 -3.63 2.34 -9.84
N THR A 167 -3.17 3.29 -10.65
CA THR A 167 -2.92 4.68 -10.22
C THR A 167 -4.11 5.38 -9.54
N SER A 168 -5.33 4.81 -9.66
CA SER A 168 -6.52 5.30 -8.97
C SER A 168 -6.70 4.72 -7.57
N LEU A 169 -5.83 3.81 -7.14
CA LEU A 169 -5.91 3.10 -5.87
C LEU A 169 -4.63 3.34 -5.08
N ASP A 170 -4.76 3.98 -3.91
CA ASP A 170 -3.62 4.28 -3.04
C ASP A 170 -3.03 3.04 -2.34
N THR A 171 -3.63 1.88 -2.59
CA THR A 171 -3.27 0.63 -1.94
C THR A 171 -3.25 -0.48 -2.96
N PRO A 172 -2.35 -1.47 -2.80
CA PRO A 172 -2.37 -2.66 -3.64
C PRO A 172 -3.78 -3.28 -3.63
N THR A 173 -4.12 -4.08 -4.64
CA THR A 173 -5.39 -4.85 -4.66
C THR A 173 -5.15 -6.33 -4.41
N GLN A 174 -6.11 -6.96 -3.72
CA GLN A 174 -6.12 -8.39 -3.47
C GLN A 174 -7.52 -8.93 -3.72
N ARG A 175 -7.59 -10.06 -4.43
CA ARG A 175 -8.83 -10.80 -4.64
C ARG A 175 -9.04 -11.74 -3.46
N ILE A 176 -10.24 -11.73 -2.90
CA ILE A 176 -10.69 -12.63 -1.85
C ILE A 176 -12.08 -13.13 -2.22
N ASP A 177 -12.39 -14.37 -1.87
CA ASP A 177 -13.77 -14.87 -1.99
C ASP A 177 -14.66 -14.12 -0.99
N VAL A 178 -15.88 -13.76 -1.42
CA VAL A 178 -16.81 -12.98 -0.60
C VAL A 178 -17.25 -13.76 0.64
N PHE A 179 -17.36 -15.09 0.54
CA PHE A 179 -17.65 -15.96 1.66
C PHE A 179 -16.51 -15.94 2.68
N GLU A 180 -15.27 -16.11 2.20
CA GLU A 180 -14.06 -16.03 3.04
C GLU A 180 -13.96 -14.69 3.75
N LEU A 181 -14.21 -13.58 3.04
CA LEU A 181 -14.25 -12.24 3.62
C LEU A 181 -15.32 -12.11 4.72
N GLY A 182 -16.50 -12.71 4.51
CA GLY A 182 -17.55 -12.77 5.51
C GLY A 182 -17.11 -13.52 6.77
N CYS A 183 -16.49 -14.69 6.60
CA CYS A 183 -15.91 -15.45 7.71
C CYS A 183 -14.82 -14.67 8.45
N THR A 184 -13.91 -14.01 7.72
CA THR A 184 -12.89 -13.12 8.31
C THR A 184 -13.52 -11.98 9.11
N ALA A 185 -14.60 -11.37 8.59
CA ALA A 185 -15.33 -10.33 9.32
C ALA A 185 -15.93 -10.85 10.64
N PHE A 186 -16.49 -12.07 10.65
CA PHE A 186 -16.94 -12.68 11.91
C PHE A 186 -15.80 -12.92 12.90
N VAL A 187 -14.64 -13.41 12.44
CA VAL A 187 -13.45 -13.60 13.28
C VAL A 187 -12.95 -12.27 13.86
N LEU A 188 -13.08 -11.18 13.11
CA LEU A 188 -12.79 -9.81 13.55
C LEU A 188 -13.80 -9.26 14.58
N GLY A 189 -14.89 -9.99 14.87
CA GLY A 189 -15.91 -9.58 15.83
C GLY A 189 -17.05 -8.75 15.24
N PHE A 190 -17.23 -8.76 13.92
CA PHE A 190 -18.41 -8.16 13.30
C PHE A 190 -19.65 -8.99 13.63
N ARG A 191 -20.74 -8.30 13.99
CA ARG A 191 -21.97 -8.94 14.51
C ARG A 191 -22.95 -9.27 13.41
N SER A 192 -22.96 -8.46 12.35
CA SER A 192 -23.82 -8.63 11.19
C SER A 192 -22.97 -8.57 9.94
N VAL A 193 -23.17 -9.54 9.04
CA VAL A 193 -22.57 -9.57 7.71
C VAL A 193 -23.71 -9.75 6.72
N GLU A 194 -23.87 -8.77 5.84
CA GLU A 194 -24.85 -8.76 4.77
C GLU A 194 -24.10 -8.91 3.45
N ILE A 195 -24.46 -9.94 2.69
CA ILE A 195 -23.85 -10.28 1.40
C ILE A 195 -24.97 -10.34 0.37
N ASP A 196 -24.92 -9.42 -0.60
CA ASP A 196 -25.75 -9.45 -1.78
C ASP A 196 -24.85 -9.71 -2.99
N ALA A 197 -24.80 -10.96 -3.43
CA ALA A 197 -23.95 -11.36 -4.56
C ALA A 197 -24.46 -10.81 -5.89
N VAL A 198 -25.77 -10.57 -6.02
CA VAL A 198 -26.39 -10.08 -7.26
C VAL A 198 -26.02 -8.62 -7.47
N ASN A 199 -26.19 -7.83 -6.42
CA ASN A 199 -25.79 -6.42 -6.45
C ASN A 199 -24.31 -6.24 -6.16
N GLN A 200 -23.54 -7.27 -5.78
CA GLN A 200 -22.14 -7.14 -5.32
C GLN A 200 -22.01 -6.16 -4.15
N ILE A 201 -22.94 -6.23 -3.19
CA ILE A 201 -22.88 -5.44 -1.95
C ILE A 201 -22.36 -6.34 -0.84
N PHE A 202 -21.33 -5.89 -0.14
CA PHE A 202 -20.89 -6.50 1.11
C PHE A 202 -20.92 -5.43 2.19
N LYS A 203 -21.54 -5.78 3.31
CA LYS A 203 -21.64 -4.91 4.46
C LYS A 203 -21.47 -5.70 5.74
N ALA A 204 -20.35 -5.51 6.43
CA ALA A 204 -20.17 -6.01 7.79
C ALA A 204 -20.31 -4.86 8.79
N THR A 205 -21.10 -5.04 9.84
CA THR A 205 -21.27 -4.03 10.90
C THR A 205 -20.94 -4.60 12.27
N SER A 206 -20.25 -3.78 13.06
CA SER A 206 -19.94 -4.01 14.45
C SER A 206 -20.09 -2.70 15.24
N PRO A 207 -20.16 -2.75 16.58
CA PRO A 207 -20.06 -1.55 17.40
C PRO A 207 -18.77 -0.74 17.20
N VAL A 208 -17.72 -1.40 16.68
CA VAL A 208 -16.36 -0.86 16.56
C VAL A 208 -16.10 -0.23 15.18
N GLY A 209 -16.87 -0.62 14.17
CA GLY A 209 -16.66 -0.17 12.79
C GLY A 209 -17.55 -0.90 11.79
N THR A 210 -17.46 -0.46 10.53
CA THR A 210 -18.17 -1.06 9.40
C THR A 210 -17.20 -1.38 8.27
N ILE A 211 -17.53 -2.39 7.47
CA ILE A 211 -16.84 -2.75 6.22
C ILE A 211 -17.90 -2.67 5.14
N THR A 212 -17.68 -1.91 4.08
CA THR A 212 -18.67 -1.73 3.01
C THR A 212 -18.02 -1.78 1.63
N THR A 213 -18.71 -2.29 0.62
CA THR A 213 -18.28 -2.10 -0.76
C THR A 213 -18.47 -0.66 -1.22
N GLN A 214 -17.52 -0.12 -1.96
CA GLN A 214 -17.63 1.16 -2.68
C GLN A 214 -17.46 0.94 -4.19
N ASP A 215 -18.26 1.68 -4.95
CA ASP A 215 -18.17 1.73 -6.41
C ASP A 215 -17.05 2.70 -6.83
N ILE A 216 -16.07 2.21 -7.57
CA ILE A 216 -15.01 3.04 -8.17
C ILE A 216 -15.25 3.09 -9.67
N LEU A 217 -15.48 4.31 -10.19
CA LEU A 217 -15.97 4.56 -11.55
C LEU A 217 -15.18 3.86 -12.67
N SER A 218 -13.89 3.59 -12.43
CA SER A 218 -12.96 3.06 -13.45
C SER A 218 -12.68 1.56 -13.35
N PHE A 219 -13.00 0.91 -12.23
CA PHE A 219 -12.63 -0.48 -12.00
C PHE A 219 -13.82 -1.39 -11.61
N GLY A 220 -15.00 -0.84 -11.38
CA GLY A 220 -16.16 -1.58 -10.86
C GLY A 220 -16.23 -1.51 -9.33
N ARG A 221 -16.76 -2.56 -8.69
CA ARG A 221 -16.96 -2.60 -7.23
C ARG A 221 -15.71 -3.07 -6.50
N PHE A 222 -15.28 -2.27 -5.53
CA PHE A 222 -14.19 -2.57 -4.60
C PHE A 222 -14.75 -2.70 -3.20
N PHE A 223 -14.08 -3.50 -2.38
CA PHE A 223 -14.31 -3.47 -0.95
C PHE A 223 -13.50 -2.29 -0.41
N ASP A 224 -14.15 -1.18 -0.05
CA ASP A 224 -13.49 -0.14 0.72
C ASP A 224 -13.78 -0.37 2.19
N LEU A 225 -12.74 -0.70 2.93
CA LEU A 225 -12.88 -0.92 4.34
C LEU A 225 -12.93 0.42 5.07
N THR A 226 -14.05 1.11 4.99
CA THR A 226 -14.25 2.36 5.72
C THR A 226 -14.50 2.04 7.19
N VAL A 227 -13.44 1.86 7.99
CA VAL A 227 -13.60 1.69 9.44
C VAL A 227 -14.05 3.00 10.07
N THR A 228 -15.35 3.23 10.05
CA THR A 228 -16.01 4.35 10.71
C THR A 228 -16.11 4.01 12.19
N PHE A 229 -15.11 4.43 12.97
CA PHE A 229 -15.17 4.33 14.42
C PHE A 229 -16.28 5.24 14.93
N SER A 230 -17.34 4.64 15.49
CA SER A 230 -18.36 5.42 16.20
C SER A 230 -17.71 6.16 17.37
N ARG A 231 -17.88 7.48 17.41
CA ARG A 231 -17.38 8.35 18.50
C ARG A 231 -17.79 7.89 19.89
N SER A 232 -18.88 7.11 20.00
CA SER A 232 -19.44 6.61 21.25
C SER A 232 -18.58 5.57 22.00
N MET A 233 -17.48 5.08 21.41
CA MET A 233 -16.52 4.19 22.09
C MET A 233 -15.29 4.91 22.69
N LEU A 234 -15.19 6.23 22.52
CA LEU A 234 -14.04 7.03 22.99
C LEU A 234 -14.35 7.89 24.23
N LEU A 235 -15.57 7.77 24.79
CA LEU A 235 -16.02 8.38 26.03
C LEU A 235 -16.35 7.26 27.03
#